data_AF-A0A6L9YV81-F1
#
_entry.id   AF-A0A6L9YV81-F1
#
_cell.length_a   1.000
_cell.length_b   1.000
_cell.length_c   1.000
_cell.angle_alpha   90.00
_cell.angle_beta   90.00
_cell.angle_gamma   90.00
#
_symmetry.space_group_name_H-M   'P 1'
#
loop_
_entity.id
_entity.type
_entity.pdbx_description
1 polymer ?
#
loop_
_entity_poly.entity_id
_entity_poly.type
_entity_poly.pdbx_seq_one_letter_code
_entity_poly.pdbx_strand_id
1 'polypeptide(L)'
;MTGPYWVEVTVTAEVVPLSLDLAEAVVIGVNDALNHFLHPLTGGVEGQGWPFGRQPHKSDLYRLIESVLGVNYVKSLSIDLAEIPEEQSNRFLIYSGEHQISLGQDF
;
A
#
# COMPACT_ATOMS: atom_id res chain seq x y z
N MET A 1 0.36 17.63 -24.99
CA MET A 1 1.11 16.53 -24.35
C MET A 1 0.17 15.91 -23.34
N THR A 2 -0.30 14.68 -23.55
CA THR A 2 -1.12 13.99 -22.55
C THR A 2 -0.19 13.23 -21.60
N GLY A 3 -0.33 13.48 -20.30
CA GLY A 3 0.42 12.79 -19.25
C GLY A 3 0.04 11.30 -19.17
N PRO A 4 0.67 10.53 -18.27
CA PRO A 4 0.31 9.14 -18.05
C PRO A 4 -1.13 9.03 -17.50
N TYR A 5 -1.76 7.87 -17.72
CA TYR A 5 -3.00 7.55 -17.02
C TYR A 5 -2.67 7.21 -15.56
N TRP A 6 -3.37 7.82 -14.61
CA TRP A 6 -3.11 7.66 -13.19
C TRP A 6 -4.14 6.71 -12.57
N VAL A 7 -3.68 5.71 -11.84
CA VAL A 7 -4.53 4.71 -11.19
C VAL A 7 -4.33 4.80 -9.69
N GLU A 8 -5.39 5.14 -8.97
CA GLU A 8 -5.37 5.14 -7.51
C GLU A 8 -5.28 3.71 -6.97
N VAL A 9 -4.47 3.52 -5.93
CA VAL A 9 -4.41 2.28 -5.16
C VAL A 9 -4.81 2.56 -3.72
N THR A 10 -5.86 1.88 -3.28
CA THR A 10 -6.31 1.90 -1.89
C THR A 10 -6.04 0.55 -1.25
N VAL A 11 -5.37 0.58 -0.10
CA VAL A 11 -5.09 -0.60 0.71
C VAL A 11 -5.98 -0.56 1.95
N THR A 12 -6.70 -1.65 2.18
CA THR A 12 -7.44 -1.88 3.42
C THR A 12 -6.73 -3.00 4.17
N ALA A 13 -6.31 -2.75 5.40
CA ALA A 13 -5.59 -3.73 6.21
C ALA A 13 -6.06 -3.73 7.66
N GLU A 14 -6.19 -4.94 8.22
CA GLU A 14 -6.33 -5.16 9.67
C GLU A 14 -4.98 -5.63 10.21
N VAL A 15 -4.39 -4.85 11.11
CA VAL A 15 -3.04 -5.04 11.63
C VAL A 15 -3.08 -5.28 13.13
N VAL A 16 -2.35 -6.28 13.61
CA VAL A 16 -2.22 -6.56 15.04
C VAL A 16 -0.90 -5.96 15.53
N PRO A 17 -0.93 -4.99 16.48
CA PRO A 17 0.29 -4.43 17.04
C PRO A 17 0.92 -5.38 18.07
N LEU A 18 2.23 -5.24 18.31
CA LEU A 18 2.95 -5.99 19.36
C LEU A 18 2.45 -5.66 20.77
N SER A 19 1.96 -4.44 20.99
CA SER A 19 1.30 -4.02 22.24
C SER A 19 0.34 -2.86 21.98
N LEU A 20 -0.61 -2.64 22.90
CA LEU A 20 -1.61 -1.56 22.78
C LEU A 20 -0.97 -0.17 22.81
N ASP A 21 0.13 0.02 23.55
CA ASP A 21 0.84 1.32 23.61
C ASP A 21 1.48 1.71 22.26
N LEU A 22 1.71 0.75 21.37
CA LEU A 22 2.26 0.98 20.03
C LEU A 22 1.18 1.17 18.96
N ALA A 23 -0.10 1.01 19.30
CA ALA A 23 -1.17 0.92 18.32
C ALA A 23 -1.29 2.17 17.42
N GLU A 24 -1.20 3.37 18.00
CA GLU A 24 -1.22 4.63 17.25
C GLU A 24 0.00 4.76 16.33
N ALA A 25 1.20 4.45 16.85
CA ALA A 25 2.44 4.52 16.07
C ALA A 25 2.45 3.52 14.91
N VAL A 26 1.86 2.34 15.10
CA VAL A 26 1.67 1.33 14.04
C VAL A 26 0.77 1.87 12.94
N VAL A 27 -0.38 2.44 13.26
CA VAL A 27 -1.30 2.98 12.24
C VAL A 27 -0.60 4.06 11.40
N ILE A 28 0.10 4.99 12.05
CA ILE A 28 0.86 6.05 11.37
C ILE A 28 1.97 5.43 10.49
N GLY A 29 2.79 4.55 11.06
CA GLY A 29 3.92 3.94 10.36
C GLY A 29 3.49 3.09 9.15
N VAL A 30 2.36 2.38 9.25
CA VAL A 30 1.78 1.62 8.15
C VAL A 30 1.30 2.55 7.05
N ASN A 31 0.61 3.63 7.40
CA ASN A 31 0.14 4.60 6.42
C ASN A 31 1.31 5.27 5.67
N ASP A 32 2.35 5.67 6.41
CA ASP A 32 3.57 6.27 5.83
C ASP A 32 4.31 5.30 4.91
N ALA A 33 4.44 4.03 5.33
CA ALA A 33 5.09 3.00 4.53
C ALA A 33 4.34 2.74 3.22
N LEU A 34 3.00 2.66 3.26
CA LEU A 34 2.17 2.48 2.08
C LEU A 34 2.24 3.70 1.14
N ASN A 35 2.16 4.92 1.69
CA ASN A 35 2.29 6.16 0.91
C ASN A 35 3.65 6.24 0.19
N HIS A 36 4.73 5.85 0.88
CA HIS A 36 6.06 5.83 0.28
C HIS A 36 6.18 4.76 -0.80
N PHE A 37 5.72 3.53 -0.51
CA PHE A 37 5.81 2.40 -1.43
C PHE A 37 4.96 2.59 -2.68
N LEU A 38 3.77 3.18 -2.57
CA LEU A 38 2.87 3.44 -3.69
C LEU A 38 3.13 4.78 -4.38
N HIS A 39 4.16 5.53 -3.97
CA HIS A 39 4.54 6.75 -4.65
C HIS A 39 5.01 6.44 -6.08
N PRO A 40 4.45 7.11 -7.11
CA PRO A 40 4.67 6.73 -8.51
C PRO A 40 6.13 6.80 -8.96
N LEU A 41 6.90 7.74 -8.42
CA LEU A 41 8.25 8.07 -8.91
C LEU A 41 9.37 7.66 -7.98
N THR A 42 9.05 7.30 -6.74
CA THR A 42 10.05 6.99 -5.71
C THR A 42 9.71 5.73 -4.91
N GLY A 43 8.50 5.20 -5.08
CA GLY A 43 8.09 3.96 -4.46
C GLY A 43 8.54 2.75 -5.26
N GLY A 44 7.73 1.69 -5.21
CA GLY A 44 8.03 0.41 -5.81
C GLY A 44 9.03 -0.40 -5.00
N VAL A 45 9.18 -1.68 -5.37
CA VAL A 45 10.04 -2.65 -4.66
C VAL A 45 11.50 -2.21 -4.64
N GLU A 46 11.95 -1.51 -5.68
CA GLU A 46 13.34 -1.02 -5.80
C GLU A 46 13.51 0.43 -5.32
N GLY A 47 12.45 1.12 -4.89
CA GLY A 47 12.51 2.53 -4.49
C GLY A 47 12.85 3.51 -5.62
N GLN A 48 12.59 3.11 -6.88
CA GLN A 48 12.90 3.89 -8.09
C GLN A 48 11.63 4.31 -8.85
N GLY A 49 10.48 4.22 -8.20
CA GLY A 49 9.16 4.41 -8.81
C GLY A 49 8.60 3.14 -9.43
N TRP A 50 7.36 3.25 -9.89
CA TRP A 50 6.63 2.15 -10.50
C TRP A 50 6.86 2.11 -12.01
N PRO A 51 7.20 0.93 -12.57
CA PRO A 51 7.15 0.74 -14.00
C PRO A 51 5.72 0.94 -14.53
N PHE A 52 5.60 1.46 -15.74
CA PHE A 52 4.32 1.57 -16.42
C PHE A 52 3.60 0.21 -16.51
N GLY A 53 2.29 0.23 -16.27
CA GLY A 53 1.46 -0.97 -16.33
C GLY A 53 1.62 -1.91 -15.13
N ARG A 54 2.47 -1.58 -14.16
CA ARG A 54 2.74 -2.44 -13.00
C ARG A 54 1.86 -2.08 -11.81
N GLN A 55 1.31 -3.12 -11.19
CA GLN A 55 0.47 -3.03 -10.00
C GLN A 55 1.19 -3.64 -8.79
N PRO A 56 0.84 -3.24 -7.56
CA PRO A 56 1.38 -3.87 -6.37
C PRO A 56 0.81 -5.27 -6.20
N HIS A 57 1.67 -6.22 -5.81
CA HIS A 57 1.21 -7.53 -5.41
C HIS A 57 0.89 -7.54 -3.92
N LYS A 58 -0.15 -8.31 -3.56
CA LYS A 58 -0.56 -8.54 -2.17
C LYS A 58 0.60 -8.96 -1.28
N SER A 59 1.48 -9.84 -1.77
CA SER A 59 2.66 -10.31 -1.04
C SER A 59 3.66 -9.20 -0.69
N ASP A 60 3.80 -8.20 -1.56
CA ASP A 60 4.75 -7.11 -1.33
C ASP A 60 4.21 -6.17 -0.26
N LEU A 61 2.90 -5.93 -0.27
CA LEU A 61 2.23 -5.15 0.77
C LEU A 61 2.21 -5.86 2.12
N TYR A 62 2.00 -7.19 2.16
CA TYR A 62 2.15 -7.96 3.40
C TYR A 62 3.55 -7.76 4.00
N ARG A 63 4.60 -8.00 3.20
CA ARG A 63 5.99 -7.84 3.67
C ARG A 63 6.30 -6.41 4.09
N LEU A 64 5.80 -5.43 3.34
CA LEU A 64 5.97 -4.01 3.66
C LEU A 64 5.36 -3.68 5.03
N ILE A 65 4.08 -4.03 5.24
CA ILE A 65 3.37 -3.72 6.48
C ILE A 65 3.98 -4.49 7.66
N GLU A 66 4.34 -5.76 7.48
CA GLU A 66 5.03 -6.56 8.52
C GLU A 66 6.43 -6.04 8.86
N SER A 67 7.06 -5.26 7.96
CA SER A 67 8.35 -4.61 8.24
C SER A 67 8.23 -3.35 9.10
N VAL A 68 7.02 -2.83 9.29
CA VAL A 68 6.78 -1.63 10.11
C VAL A 68 7.02 -1.96 11.59
N LEU A 69 7.85 -1.15 12.25
CA LEU A 69 8.16 -1.32 13.66
C LEU A 69 6.88 -1.30 14.51
N GLY A 70 6.72 -2.29 15.38
CA GLY A 70 5.56 -2.42 16.26
C GLY A 70 4.44 -3.29 15.68
N VAL A 71 4.49 -3.66 14.41
CA VAL A 71 3.56 -4.65 13.83
C VAL A 71 3.94 -6.05 14.31
N ASN A 72 2.96 -6.80 14.79
CA ASN A 72 3.11 -8.23 15.08
C ASN A 72 2.86 -9.04 13.80
N TYR A 73 1.67 -8.88 13.22
CA TYR A 73 1.30 -9.49 11.94
C TYR A 73 0.12 -8.75 11.29
N VAL A 74 -0.09 -9.01 10.00
CA VAL A 74 -1.24 -8.52 9.25
C VAL A 74 -2.32 -9.59 9.20
N LYS A 75 -3.47 -9.32 9.81
CA LYS A 75 -4.58 -10.28 9.91
C LYS A 75 -5.37 -10.37 8.61
N SER A 76 -5.60 -9.25 7.93
CA SER A 76 -6.24 -9.20 6.62
C SER A 76 -5.72 -8.04 5.78
N LEU A 77 -5.76 -8.20 4.46
CA LEU A 77 -5.36 -7.18 3.50
C LEU A 77 -6.22 -7.29 2.24
N SER A 78 -6.65 -6.18 1.68
CA SER A 78 -7.20 -6.08 0.33
C SER A 78 -6.57 -4.89 -0.41
N ILE A 79 -6.61 -4.97 -1.74
CA ILE A 79 -6.13 -3.94 -2.64
C ILE A 79 -7.28 -3.59 -3.56
N ASP A 80 -7.64 -2.32 -3.60
CA ASP A 80 -8.61 -1.77 -4.53
C ASP A 80 -7.87 -0.85 -5.50
N LEU A 81 -8.08 -1.06 -6.79
CA LEU A 81 -7.51 -0.26 -7.86
C LEU A 81 -8.63 0.49 -8.57
N ALA A 82 -8.41 1.76 -8.89
CA ALA A 82 -9.28 2.48 -9.80
C ALA A 82 -9.36 1.77 -11.16
N GLU A 83 -10.47 1.95 -11.87
CA GLU A 83 -10.71 1.30 -13.16
C GLU A 83 -9.58 1.62 -14.15
N ILE A 84 -9.09 0.59 -14.85
CA ILE A 84 -8.05 0.72 -15.87
C ILE A 84 -8.68 0.38 -17.21
N PRO A 85 -8.91 1.36 -18.10
CA PRO A 85 -9.39 1.11 -19.45
C PRO A 85 -8.42 0.16 -20.19
N GLU A 86 -8.95 -0.76 -21.00
CA GLU A 86 -8.13 -1.74 -21.73
C GLU A 86 -7.02 -1.08 -22.57
N GLU A 87 -7.33 0.08 -23.16
CA GLU A 87 -6.42 0.94 -23.93
C GLU A 87 -5.25 1.51 -23.11
N GLN A 88 -5.36 1.55 -21.78
CA GLN A 88 -4.32 2.01 -20.86
C GLN A 88 -3.63 0.87 -20.10
N SER A 89 -3.98 -0.40 -20.35
CA SER A 89 -3.51 -1.58 -19.59
C SER A 89 -1.99 -1.66 -19.37
N ASN A 90 -1.18 -1.11 -20.28
CA ASN A 90 0.29 -1.08 -20.15
C ASN A 90 0.88 0.33 -20.04
N ARG A 91 0.05 1.37 -19.88
CA ARG A 91 0.46 2.78 -19.93
C ARG A 91 -0.12 3.61 -18.79
N PHE A 92 -0.35 2.99 -17.64
CA PHE A 92 -0.70 3.67 -16.41
C PHE A 92 0.46 3.72 -15.42
N LEU A 93 0.43 4.71 -14.53
CA LEU A 93 1.19 4.74 -13.29
C LEU A 93 0.22 4.70 -12.11
N ILE A 94 0.60 3.97 -11.07
CA ILE A 94 -0.17 3.95 -9.83
C ILE A 94 0.20 5.14 -8.93
N TYR A 95 -0.70 5.52 -8.05
CA TYR A 95 -0.40 6.41 -6.94
C TYR A 95 -1.15 5.99 -5.67
N SER A 96 -0.65 6.43 -4.52
CA SER A 96 -1.24 6.15 -3.21
C SER A 96 -2.57 6.88 -3.04
N GLY A 97 -3.64 6.13 -2.74
CA GLY A 97 -4.95 6.65 -2.34
C GLY A 97 -5.12 6.74 -0.82
N GLU A 98 -6.36 6.90 -0.38
CA GLU A 98 -6.71 6.95 1.05
C GLU A 98 -6.82 5.54 1.64
N HIS A 99 -5.81 5.14 2.41
CA HIS A 99 -5.74 3.79 3.00
C HIS A 99 -6.60 3.66 4.27
N GLN A 100 -7.07 2.44 4.52
CA GLN A 100 -7.91 2.10 5.66
C GLN A 100 -7.19 1.09 6.54
N ILE A 101 -6.59 1.58 7.64
CA ILE A 101 -5.85 0.76 8.58
C ILE A 101 -6.65 0.62 9.87
N SER A 102 -7.01 -0.61 10.21
CA SER A 102 -7.70 -0.94 11.45
C SER A 102 -6.84 -1.84 12.34
N LEU A 103 -7.10 -1.80 13.64
CA LEU A 103 -6.38 -2.59 14.62
C LEU A 103 -7.15 -3.88 14.94
N GLY A 104 -6.48 -5.01 14.75
CA GLY A 104 -6.98 -6.31 15.19
C GLY A 104 -6.62 -6.60 16.66
N GLN A 105 -7.33 -7.54 17.26
CA GLN A 105 -6.99 -8.12 18.57
C GLN A 105 -6.76 -9.63 18.43
N ASP A 106 -5.81 -10.16 19.19
CA ASP A 106 -5.66 -11.61 19.42
C ASP A 106 -6.72 -12.05 20.44
N PHE A 107 -7.52 -13.07 20.10
CA PHE A 107 -8.54 -13.67 20.97
C PHE A 107 -7.98 -14.87 21.75
#